data_AF-A0A7V7L4X3-F1
#
_entry.id   AF-A0A7V7L4X3-F1
#
_cell.length_a   1.000
_cell.length_b   1.000
_cell.length_c   1.000
_cell.angle_alpha   90.00
_cell.angle_beta   90.00
_cell.angle_gamma   90.00
#
_symmetry.space_group_name_H-M   'P 1'
#
loop_
_entity.id
_entity.type
_entity.pdbx_description
1 polymer ?
#
loop_
_entity_poly.entity_id
_entity_poly.type
_entity_poly.pdbx_seq_one_letter_code
_entity_poly.pdbx_strand_id
1 'polypeptide(L)'
;MVQSLKENKTLKNALDAMKNTPIPVAVRTVDTGIGMKLPYIESSTVGEVAGKFSKASTTAKDDAYQLAKGSGGSGVSKEGSVAKGTGEAIINTANKIDYSDIRAYRDIDIEKVPIEYRADPRLVSEMNYKGKKKSGANAAGWERSASKHFNELLDKHPEFFSEANIERIENGLVPVVDDDFIKHFPQYKDCKGDKLIHHHIGGGGQAAAVPQSLHRGFGGIHNFEKEHKIRDNDPLTAIGEVFTSQKQP
;
A
#
# COMPACT_ATOMS: atom_id res chain seq x y z
N MET A 1 36.20 -8.76 23.37
CA MET A 1 35.05 -9.69 23.37
C MET A 1 33.80 -8.87 23.13
N VAL A 2 33.18 -8.95 21.96
CA VAL A 2 31.86 -8.35 21.71
C VAL A 2 30.84 -9.42 22.06
N GLN A 3 30.03 -9.16 23.08
CA GLN A 3 28.98 -10.08 23.51
C GLN A 3 27.98 -10.26 22.36
N SER A 4 27.63 -11.50 22.02
CA SER A 4 26.65 -11.75 20.96
C SER A 4 25.28 -11.12 21.30
N LEU A 5 24.48 -10.75 20.30
CA LEU A 5 23.13 -10.18 20.50
C LEU A 5 22.24 -11.07 21.40
N LYS A 6 22.50 -12.38 21.45
CA LYS A 6 21.75 -13.35 22.27
C LYS A 6 22.07 -13.28 23.77
N GLU A 7 23.21 -12.69 24.14
CA GLU A 7 23.75 -12.73 25.50
C GLU A 7 23.66 -11.36 26.21
N ASN A 8 23.21 -10.32 25.52
CA ASN A 8 22.99 -9.00 26.12
C ASN A 8 21.68 -8.99 26.92
N LYS A 9 21.79 -9.10 28.25
CA LYS A 9 20.68 -9.13 29.20
C LYS A 9 19.74 -7.92 29.07
N THR A 10 20.27 -6.73 28.75
CA THR A 10 19.49 -5.51 28.58
C THR A 10 18.61 -5.58 27.34
N LEU A 11 19.16 -6.05 26.22
CA LEU A 11 18.41 -6.22 24.97
C LEU A 11 17.35 -7.32 25.08
N LYS A 12 17.66 -8.41 25.80
CA LYS A 12 16.70 -9.48 26.08
C LYS A 12 15.50 -8.96 26.88
N ASN A 13 15.76 -8.20 27.95
CA ASN A 13 14.71 -7.61 28.75
C ASN A 13 13.86 -6.60 27.95
N ALA A 14 14.48 -5.81 27.08
CA ALA A 14 13.75 -4.89 26.21
C ALA A 14 12.85 -5.63 25.20
N LEU A 15 13.35 -6.70 24.59
CA LEU A 15 12.57 -7.52 23.66
C LEU A 15 11.42 -8.25 24.36
N ASP A 16 11.66 -8.77 25.56
CA ASP A 16 10.61 -9.42 26.36
C ASP A 16 9.54 -8.41 26.81
N ALA A 17 9.92 -7.19 27.16
CA ALA A 17 8.97 -6.11 27.46
C ALA A 17 8.12 -5.73 26.24
N MET A 18 8.75 -5.62 25.05
CA MET A 18 8.03 -5.35 23.81
C MET A 18 7.03 -6.44 23.45
N LYS A 19 7.43 -7.71 23.54
CA LYS A 19 6.54 -8.85 23.21
C LYS A 19 5.33 -8.93 24.11
N ASN A 20 5.45 -8.53 25.38
CA ASN A 20 4.36 -8.56 26.36
C ASN A 20 3.53 -7.26 26.39
N THR A 21 3.84 -6.29 25.52
CA THR A 21 3.06 -5.04 25.45
C THR A 21 1.65 -5.33 24.91
N PRO A 22 0.58 -4.94 25.63
CA PRO A 22 -0.79 -5.10 25.14
C PRO A 22 -1.09 -4.15 23.98
N ILE A 23 -1.77 -4.67 22.96
CA ILE A 23 -2.26 -3.93 21.80
C ILE A 23 -3.74 -4.21 21.58
N PRO A 24 -4.54 -3.20 21.19
CA PRO A 24 -5.95 -3.40 20.88
C PRO A 24 -6.11 -4.19 19.58
N VAL A 25 -6.98 -5.21 19.58
CA VAL A 25 -7.20 -6.09 18.42
C VAL A 25 -8.62 -6.05 17.90
N ALA A 26 -9.61 -5.75 18.74
CA ALA A 26 -11.01 -5.64 18.32
C ALA A 26 -11.81 -4.76 19.28
N VAL A 27 -12.90 -4.18 18.77
CA VAL A 27 -13.94 -3.56 19.59
C VAL A 27 -15.13 -4.51 19.63
N ARG A 28 -15.51 -4.94 20.84
CA ARG A 28 -16.67 -5.82 21.05
C ARG A 28 -17.69 -5.14 21.93
N THR A 29 -18.92 -5.62 21.91
CA THR A 29 -19.98 -5.17 22.82
C THR A 29 -20.34 -6.30 23.77
N VAL A 30 -20.38 -6.02 25.07
CA VAL A 30 -20.92 -6.93 26.07
C VAL A 30 -22.33 -6.48 26.45
N ASP A 31 -23.27 -7.42 26.46
CA ASP A 31 -24.62 -7.17 26.97
C ASP A 31 -24.58 -7.28 28.50
N THR A 32 -25.02 -6.22 29.18
CA THR A 32 -25.00 -6.18 30.66
C THR A 32 -26.21 -6.89 31.28
N GLY A 33 -27.14 -7.41 30.47
CA GLY A 33 -28.35 -8.11 30.94
C GLY A 33 -29.47 -7.18 31.41
N ILE A 34 -29.24 -5.86 31.45
CA ILE A 34 -30.25 -4.83 31.76
C ILE A 34 -30.67 -4.02 30.52
N GLY A 35 -30.47 -4.57 29.33
CA GLY A 35 -30.82 -3.91 28.06
C GLY A 35 -29.83 -2.82 27.61
N MET A 36 -28.64 -2.76 28.22
CA MET A 36 -27.55 -1.87 27.81
C MET A 36 -26.39 -2.67 27.24
N LYS A 37 -25.89 -2.25 26.07
CA LYS A 37 -24.67 -2.81 25.46
C LYS A 37 -23.50 -1.87 25.68
N LEU A 38 -22.45 -2.37 26.34
CA LEU A 38 -21.23 -1.61 26.59
C LEU A 38 -20.13 -2.04 25.61
N PRO A 39 -19.55 -1.10 24.84
CA PRO A 39 -18.38 -1.40 24.03
C PRO A 39 -17.15 -1.56 24.92
N TYR A 40 -16.30 -2.54 24.61
CA TYR A 40 -14.99 -2.70 25.20
C TYR A 40 -13.96 -3.07 24.13
N ILE A 41 -12.69 -2.78 24.43
CA ILE A 41 -11.56 -3.08 23.55
C ILE A 41 -10.96 -4.40 24.01
N GLU A 42 -10.96 -5.39 23.13
CA GLU A 42 -10.19 -6.62 23.32
C GLU A 42 -8.73 -6.33 22.99
N SER A 43 -7.81 -6.80 23.84
CA SER A 43 -6.36 -6.63 23.63
C SER A 43 -5.67 -7.99 23.58
N SER A 44 -4.55 -8.05 22.87
CA SER A 44 -3.62 -9.20 22.82
C SER A 44 -2.19 -8.66 22.95
N THR A 45 -1.20 -9.52 23.12
CA THR A 45 0.20 -9.07 23.19
C THR A 45 0.85 -9.00 21.81
N VAL A 46 1.83 -8.10 21.63
CA VAL A 46 2.61 -7.99 20.38
C VAL A 46 3.21 -9.34 19.97
N GLY A 47 3.70 -10.12 20.94
CA GLY A 47 4.29 -11.44 20.72
C GLY A 47 3.29 -12.48 20.21
N GLU A 48 2.07 -12.50 20.74
CA GLU A 48 1.01 -13.43 20.30
C GLU A 48 0.53 -13.11 18.88
N VAL A 49 0.34 -11.83 18.59
CA VAL A 49 -0.10 -11.37 17.27
C VAL A 49 0.98 -11.69 16.23
N ALA A 50 2.24 -11.37 16.50
CA ALA A 50 3.37 -11.73 15.63
C ALA A 50 3.52 -13.25 15.43
N GLY A 51 3.28 -14.05 16.48
CA GLY A 51 3.28 -15.50 16.41
C GLY A 51 2.19 -16.06 15.48
N LYS A 52 0.97 -15.51 15.56
CA LYS A 52 -0.15 -15.89 14.67
C LYS A 52 0.12 -15.55 13.21
N PHE A 53 0.68 -14.36 12.95
CA PHE A 53 1.08 -13.95 11.60
C PHE A 53 2.20 -14.82 11.03
N SER A 54 3.19 -15.18 11.86
CA SER A 54 4.29 -16.05 11.43
C SER A 54 3.78 -17.43 11.02
N LYS A 55 2.86 -18.02 11.81
CA LYS A 55 2.27 -19.33 11.51
C LYS A 55 1.38 -19.31 10.26
N ALA A 56 0.58 -18.26 10.08
CA ALA A 56 -0.22 -18.07 8.87
C ALA A 56 0.67 -17.89 7.62
N SER A 57 1.78 -17.16 7.75
CA SER A 57 2.76 -16.97 6.67
C SER A 57 3.48 -18.27 6.29
N THR A 58 3.85 -19.12 7.26
CA THR A 58 4.47 -20.42 6.95
C THR A 58 3.53 -21.36 6.22
N THR A 59 2.26 -21.44 6.65
CA THR A 59 1.25 -22.27 5.96
C THR A 59 1.01 -21.77 4.53
N ALA A 60 0.90 -20.46 4.32
CA ALA A 60 0.72 -19.90 2.98
C ALA A 60 1.92 -20.15 2.03
N LYS A 61 3.16 -20.16 2.56
CA LYS A 61 4.37 -20.47 1.78
C LYS A 61 4.45 -21.95 1.40
N ASP A 62 4.06 -22.84 2.29
CA ASP A 62 4.04 -24.28 2.01
C ASP A 62 3.01 -24.64 0.93
N ASP A 63 1.81 -24.05 0.98
CA ASP A 63 0.77 -24.27 -0.04
C ASP A 63 1.19 -23.77 -1.44
N ALA A 64 1.85 -22.60 -1.50
CA ALA A 64 2.40 -22.07 -2.74
C ALA A 64 3.54 -22.94 -3.30
N TYR A 65 4.36 -23.55 -2.44
CA TYR A 65 5.43 -24.46 -2.83
C TYR A 65 4.89 -25.80 -3.39
N GLN A 66 3.78 -26.30 -2.85
CA GLN A 66 3.11 -27.50 -3.38
C GLN A 66 2.44 -27.25 -4.73
N LEU A 67 1.87 -26.06 -4.96
CA LEU A 67 1.33 -25.66 -6.27
C LEU A 67 2.41 -25.58 -7.36
N ALA A 68 3.64 -25.17 -7.00
CA ALA A 68 4.74 -25.05 -7.95
C ALA A 68 5.39 -26.40 -8.34
N LYS A 69 5.13 -27.49 -7.60
CA LYS A 69 5.75 -28.81 -7.82
C LYS A 69 4.82 -29.86 -8.45
N GLY A 70 3.52 -29.61 -8.53
CA GLY A 70 2.54 -30.58 -9.03
C GLY A 70 1.87 -30.21 -10.35
N SER A 71 2.56 -30.40 -11.49
CA SER A 71 1.92 -30.55 -12.82
C SER A 71 2.95 -30.96 -13.89
N GLY A 72 3.68 -32.05 -13.66
CA GLY A 72 4.43 -32.73 -14.71
C GLY A 72 3.60 -33.89 -15.26
N GLY A 73 2.76 -33.64 -16.27
CA GLY A 73 1.88 -34.66 -16.86
C GLY A 73 1.70 -34.44 -18.35
N SER A 74 2.58 -35.07 -19.12
CA SER A 74 2.55 -35.17 -20.59
C SER A 74 1.30 -35.90 -21.08
N GLY A 75 0.65 -35.39 -22.13
CA GLY A 75 -0.54 -36.00 -22.73
C GLY A 75 -0.89 -35.39 -24.08
N VAL A 76 -0.10 -35.72 -25.10
CA VAL A 76 -0.42 -35.49 -26.52
C VAL A 76 -1.63 -36.34 -26.92
N SER A 77 -2.63 -35.71 -27.57
CA SER A 77 -3.34 -36.33 -28.69
C SER A 77 -3.77 -35.24 -29.69
N LYS A 78 -3.58 -35.56 -30.96
CA LYS A 78 -3.79 -34.71 -32.14
C LYS A 78 -5.25 -34.82 -32.59
N GLU A 79 -5.83 -33.75 -33.13
CA GLU A 79 -6.35 -33.63 -34.51
C GLU A 79 -7.39 -32.51 -34.69
N GLY A 80 -7.13 -31.66 -35.69
CA GLY A 80 -8.11 -31.06 -36.60
C GLY A 80 -9.21 -30.14 -36.05
N SER A 81 -9.02 -28.83 -36.20
CA SER A 81 -9.87 -28.04 -37.12
C SER A 81 -9.37 -26.59 -37.23
N VAL A 82 -9.24 -26.17 -38.48
CA VAL A 82 -8.87 -24.82 -38.91
C VAL A 82 -10.05 -23.88 -38.63
N ALA A 83 -9.85 -22.86 -37.79
CA ALA A 83 -10.70 -21.68 -37.74
C ALA A 83 -9.84 -20.42 -37.51
N LYS A 84 -9.59 -19.80 -38.67
CA LYS A 84 -9.29 -18.40 -38.97
C LYS A 84 -9.55 -17.40 -37.84
N GLY A 85 -8.59 -16.51 -37.64
CA GLY A 85 -8.50 -15.64 -36.47
C GLY A 85 -9.61 -14.63 -36.28
N THR A 86 -9.86 -14.36 -35.00
CA THR A 86 -10.03 -13.04 -34.42
C THR A 86 -9.28 -13.08 -33.10
N GLY A 87 -8.21 -12.30 -32.98
CA GLY A 87 -7.43 -12.18 -31.75
C GLY A 87 -8.25 -11.46 -30.69
N GLU A 88 -9.21 -12.15 -30.09
CA GLU A 88 -9.68 -11.79 -28.76
C GLU A 88 -8.59 -12.24 -27.79
N ALA A 89 -7.77 -11.29 -27.38
CA ALA A 89 -6.95 -11.45 -26.20
C ALA A 89 -7.88 -11.92 -25.09
N ILE A 90 -7.56 -13.09 -24.51
CA ILE A 90 -8.20 -13.59 -23.31
C ILE A 90 -7.91 -12.56 -22.21
N ILE A 91 -8.78 -11.57 -22.06
CA ILE A 91 -8.79 -10.68 -20.92
C ILE A 91 -9.26 -11.56 -19.77
N ASN A 92 -8.31 -12.09 -19.00
CA ASN A 92 -8.56 -12.73 -17.73
C ASN A 92 -9.44 -11.78 -16.90
N THR A 93 -10.75 -12.05 -16.88
CA THR A 93 -11.80 -11.24 -16.26
C THR A 93 -11.79 -11.41 -14.73
N ALA A 94 -10.61 -11.59 -14.13
CA ALA A 94 -10.44 -12.04 -12.74
C ALA A 94 -9.70 -11.05 -11.82
N ASN A 95 -9.21 -9.92 -12.33
CA ASN A 95 -8.52 -8.90 -11.51
C ASN A 95 -8.98 -7.48 -11.87
N LYS A 96 -10.27 -7.16 -11.66
CA LYS A 96 -10.67 -5.75 -11.65
C LYS A 96 -10.07 -5.13 -10.38
N ILE A 97 -9.14 -4.19 -10.54
CA ILE A 97 -8.56 -3.44 -9.42
C ILE A 97 -9.70 -2.64 -8.77
N ASP A 98 -9.93 -2.84 -7.47
CA ASP A 98 -10.88 -2.05 -6.71
C ASP A 98 -10.23 -0.73 -6.27
N TYR A 99 -10.75 0.38 -6.79
CA TYR A 99 -10.26 1.73 -6.50
C TYR A 99 -11.05 2.43 -5.38
N SER A 100 -12.00 1.76 -4.74
CA SER A 100 -12.88 2.35 -3.72
C SER A 100 -12.13 2.93 -2.52
N ASP A 101 -10.93 2.43 -2.22
CA ASP A 101 -10.06 2.93 -1.16
C ASP A 101 -9.42 4.28 -1.50
N ILE A 102 -9.34 4.66 -2.78
CA ILE A 102 -8.82 5.96 -3.21
C ILE A 102 -9.97 6.97 -3.22
N ARG A 103 -10.00 7.85 -2.22
CA ARG A 103 -11.10 8.79 -2.00
C ARG A 103 -11.37 9.68 -3.20
N ALA A 104 -10.31 10.19 -3.81
CA ALA A 104 -10.42 11.06 -4.98
C ALA A 104 -11.01 10.37 -6.22
N TYR A 105 -11.13 9.02 -6.22
CA TYR A 105 -11.66 8.23 -7.33
C TYR A 105 -13.13 7.81 -7.16
N ARG A 106 -13.77 8.04 -6.00
CA ARG A 106 -15.08 7.44 -5.67
C ARG A 106 -16.24 7.88 -6.55
N ASP A 107 -16.14 9.05 -7.20
CA ASP A 107 -17.19 9.63 -8.06
C ASP A 107 -16.71 9.90 -9.49
N ILE A 108 -15.64 9.23 -9.91
CA ILE A 108 -15.09 9.39 -11.27
C ILE A 108 -15.18 8.06 -12.03
N ASP A 109 -15.36 8.18 -13.34
CA ASP A 109 -15.18 7.07 -14.26
C ASP A 109 -13.68 6.85 -14.49
N ILE A 110 -13.03 6.17 -13.54
CA ILE A 110 -11.58 5.95 -13.52
C ILE A 110 -11.09 5.17 -14.74
N GLU A 111 -11.98 4.42 -15.40
CA GLU A 111 -11.64 3.66 -16.60
C GLU A 111 -11.29 4.57 -17.79
N LYS A 112 -11.65 5.85 -17.75
CA LYS A 112 -11.25 6.87 -18.74
C LYS A 112 -9.81 7.38 -18.58
N VAL A 113 -9.20 7.22 -17.41
CA VAL A 113 -7.79 7.56 -17.18
C VAL A 113 -6.94 6.39 -17.69
N PRO A 114 -5.87 6.55 -18.48
CA PRO A 114 -5.02 5.42 -18.88
C PRO A 114 -4.38 4.75 -17.65
N ILE A 115 -4.21 3.42 -17.70
CA ILE A 115 -3.89 2.61 -16.50
C ILE A 115 -2.55 2.98 -15.85
N GLU A 116 -1.58 3.42 -16.64
CA GLU A 116 -0.28 3.91 -16.20
C GLU A 116 -0.38 5.21 -15.37
N TYR A 117 -1.45 6.00 -15.53
CA TYR A 117 -1.68 7.22 -14.75
C TYR A 117 -2.62 7.00 -13.56
N ARG A 118 -3.13 5.78 -13.35
CA ARG A 118 -3.93 5.44 -12.18
C ARG A 118 -3.00 5.04 -11.04
N ALA A 119 -3.22 5.61 -9.86
CA ALA A 119 -2.57 5.12 -8.65
C ALA A 119 -3.07 3.70 -8.36
N ASP A 120 -2.15 2.73 -8.21
CA ASP A 120 -2.51 1.42 -7.70
C ASP A 120 -2.86 1.54 -6.20
N PRO A 121 -4.04 1.11 -5.74
CA PRO A 121 -4.45 1.21 -4.33
C PRO A 121 -3.45 0.60 -3.35
N ARG A 122 -2.69 -0.42 -3.77
CA ARG A 122 -1.67 -1.08 -2.94
C ARG A 122 -0.42 -0.22 -2.72
N LEU A 123 -0.24 0.82 -3.53
CA LEU A 123 0.85 1.79 -3.43
C LEU A 123 0.44 3.09 -2.72
N VAL A 124 -0.75 3.13 -2.11
CA VAL A 124 -1.30 4.32 -1.45
C VAL A 124 -1.01 4.32 0.04
N SER A 125 -0.62 5.48 0.56
CA SER A 125 -0.53 5.76 2.01
C SER A 125 -1.33 7.00 2.38
N GLU A 126 -1.80 7.06 3.62
CA GLU A 126 -2.45 8.24 4.18
C GLU A 126 -1.41 9.22 4.70
N MET A 127 -1.46 10.46 4.25
CA MET A 127 -0.59 11.54 4.74
C MET A 127 -1.25 12.25 5.90
N ASN A 128 -0.45 12.67 6.89
CA ASN A 128 -1.01 13.34 8.07
C ASN A 128 -1.44 14.77 7.70
N TYR A 129 -2.62 15.19 8.14
CA TYR A 129 -3.02 16.60 8.01
C TYR A 129 -2.22 17.45 9.00
N LYS A 130 -1.40 18.37 8.48
CA LYS A 130 -0.58 19.31 9.26
C LYS A 130 -1.20 20.70 9.35
N GLY A 131 -2.08 21.04 8.42
CA GLY A 131 -2.68 22.37 8.29
C GLY A 131 -2.09 23.17 7.13
N LYS A 132 -2.93 24.01 6.51
CA LYS A 132 -2.53 24.89 5.41
C LYS A 132 -1.38 25.81 5.83
N LYS A 133 -0.47 26.09 4.87
CA LYS A 133 0.70 26.97 5.03
C LYS A 133 1.72 26.50 6.10
N LYS A 134 1.62 25.27 6.61
CA LYS A 134 2.63 24.69 7.51
C LYS A 134 3.82 24.15 6.72
N SER A 135 5.00 24.20 7.34
CA SER A 135 6.22 23.61 6.76
C SER A 135 6.06 22.10 6.54
N GLY A 136 6.57 21.59 5.42
CA GLY A 136 6.47 20.18 5.07
C GLY A 136 5.05 19.71 4.73
N ALA A 137 4.12 20.64 4.46
CA ALA A 137 2.77 20.35 3.99
C ALA A 137 2.56 20.81 2.55
N ASN A 138 1.62 20.19 1.85
CA ASN A 138 1.16 20.60 0.52
C ASN A 138 0.18 21.79 0.63
N ALA A 139 -0.30 22.29 -0.51
CA ALA A 139 -1.19 23.45 -0.54
C ALA A 139 -2.50 23.22 0.24
N ALA A 140 -2.99 21.97 0.25
CA ALA A 140 -4.17 21.54 0.99
C ALA A 140 -3.90 21.30 2.49
N GLY A 141 -2.63 21.28 2.93
CA GLY A 141 -2.25 21.11 4.33
C GLY A 141 -1.83 19.69 4.73
N TRP A 142 -1.67 18.78 3.77
CA TRP A 142 -1.25 17.40 4.01
C TRP A 142 0.26 17.24 3.98
N GLU A 143 0.81 16.37 4.83
CA GLU A 143 2.24 16.06 4.92
C GLU A 143 2.86 15.61 3.58
N ARG A 144 4.06 16.12 3.26
CA ARG A 144 4.83 15.83 2.02
C ARG A 144 6.04 14.91 2.25
N SER A 145 5.97 14.04 3.26
CA SER A 145 7.11 13.20 3.64
C SER A 145 7.19 11.96 2.75
N ALA A 146 8.10 11.98 1.76
CA ALA A 146 8.38 10.81 0.94
C ALA A 146 8.95 9.65 1.78
N SER A 147 9.81 9.94 2.76
CA SER A 147 10.36 8.93 3.67
C SER A 147 9.27 8.24 4.48
N LYS A 148 8.26 8.97 4.97
CA LYS A 148 7.10 8.35 5.63
C LYS A 148 6.39 7.39 4.66
N HIS A 149 6.06 7.88 3.47
CA HIS A 149 5.33 7.13 2.45
C HIS A 149 6.03 5.81 2.10
N PHE A 150 7.32 5.84 1.78
CA PHE A 150 8.03 4.62 1.37
C PHE A 150 8.31 3.66 2.53
N ASN A 151 8.56 4.16 3.74
CA ASN A 151 8.67 3.27 4.92
C ASN A 151 7.33 2.58 5.21
N GLU A 152 6.21 3.30 5.12
CA GLU A 152 4.87 2.72 5.33
C GLU A 152 4.54 1.65 4.26
N LEU A 153 4.93 1.87 3.00
CA LEU A 153 4.79 0.84 1.97
C LEU A 153 5.69 -0.36 2.23
N LEU A 154 6.95 -0.16 2.63
CA LEU A 154 7.87 -1.24 2.95
C LEU A 154 7.37 -2.08 4.14
N ASP A 155 6.85 -1.43 5.17
CA ASP A 155 6.31 -2.09 6.36
C ASP A 155 5.09 -2.97 6.04
N LYS A 156 4.21 -2.51 5.14
CA LYS A 156 2.98 -3.22 4.77
C LYS A 156 3.18 -4.26 3.69
N HIS A 157 4.04 -3.95 2.72
CA HIS A 157 4.21 -4.71 1.49
C HIS A 157 5.70 -4.84 1.11
N PRO A 158 6.50 -5.51 1.95
CA PRO A 158 7.91 -5.72 1.65
C PRO A 158 8.11 -6.51 0.35
N GLU A 159 7.13 -7.34 -0.05
CA GLU A 159 7.17 -8.13 -1.29
C GLU A 159 7.24 -7.28 -2.57
N PHE A 160 6.87 -5.99 -2.53
CA PHE A 160 6.94 -5.12 -3.70
C PHE A 160 8.36 -4.67 -4.04
N PHE A 161 9.29 -4.80 -3.10
CA PHE A 161 10.62 -4.21 -3.19
C PHE A 161 11.69 -5.30 -3.22
N SER A 162 12.58 -5.22 -4.22
CA SER A 162 13.82 -5.99 -4.23
C SER A 162 14.71 -5.64 -3.02
N GLU A 163 15.66 -6.50 -2.67
CA GLU A 163 16.63 -6.23 -1.60
C GLU A 163 17.35 -4.87 -1.79
N ALA A 164 17.68 -4.52 -3.04
CA ALA A 164 18.29 -3.23 -3.36
C ALA A 164 17.33 -2.05 -3.11
N ASN A 165 16.04 -2.21 -3.38
CA ASN A 165 15.05 -1.18 -3.08
C ASN A 165 14.78 -1.06 -1.58
N ILE A 166 14.77 -2.17 -0.84
CA ILE A 166 14.69 -2.17 0.63
C ILE A 166 15.85 -1.37 1.22
N GLU A 167 17.10 -1.68 0.81
CA GLU A 167 18.29 -0.95 1.26
C GLU A 167 18.20 0.55 0.95
N ARG A 168 17.67 0.93 -0.23
CA ARG A 168 17.45 2.34 -0.56
C ARG A 168 16.51 3.01 0.42
N ILE A 169 15.34 2.41 0.66
CA ILE A 169 14.32 2.95 1.56
C ILE A 169 14.88 3.10 2.99
N GLU A 170 15.56 2.08 3.50
CA GLU A 170 16.18 2.09 4.83
C GLU A 170 17.26 3.19 4.97
N ASN A 171 17.97 3.50 3.89
CA ASN A 171 18.93 4.61 3.83
C ASN A 171 18.29 5.97 3.49
N GLY A 172 16.96 6.07 3.50
CA GLY A 172 16.22 7.31 3.22
C GLY A 172 16.22 7.73 1.74
N LEU A 173 16.64 6.85 0.85
CA LEU A 173 16.57 7.03 -0.60
C LEU A 173 15.24 6.49 -1.14
N VAL A 174 14.86 6.96 -2.33
CA VAL A 174 13.67 6.45 -3.02
C VAL A 174 13.98 5.17 -3.79
N PRO A 175 13.03 4.21 -3.82
CA PRO A 175 13.16 3.00 -4.63
C PRO A 175 13.08 3.32 -6.13
N VAL A 176 13.44 2.33 -6.95
CA VAL A 176 13.39 2.39 -8.41
C VAL A 176 12.44 1.34 -8.96
N VAL A 177 11.90 1.58 -10.16
CA VAL A 177 11.10 0.61 -10.92
C VAL A 177 12.05 -0.45 -11.46
N ASP A 178 12.18 -1.58 -10.75
CA ASP A 178 12.97 -2.74 -11.17
C ASP A 178 12.08 -3.93 -11.55
N ASP A 179 12.71 -5.06 -11.88
CA ASP A 179 11.97 -6.26 -12.31
C ASP A 179 11.07 -6.84 -11.21
N ASP A 180 11.47 -6.71 -9.94
CA ASP A 180 10.64 -7.20 -8.82
C ASP A 180 9.41 -6.32 -8.64
N PHE A 181 9.58 -5.00 -8.67
CA PHE A 181 8.46 -4.07 -8.64
C PHE A 181 7.49 -4.28 -9.80
N ILE A 182 8.00 -4.49 -11.02
CA ILE A 182 7.19 -4.72 -12.23
C ILE A 182 6.36 -6.01 -12.14
N LYS A 183 6.84 -7.06 -11.45
CA LYS A 183 6.05 -8.29 -11.25
C LYS A 183 4.73 -8.00 -10.52
N HIS A 184 4.73 -7.04 -9.61
CA HIS A 184 3.55 -6.64 -8.84
C HIS A 184 2.74 -5.53 -9.53
N PHE A 185 3.41 -4.66 -10.28
CA PHE A 185 2.84 -3.48 -10.94
C PHE A 185 3.19 -3.42 -12.44
N PRO A 186 2.64 -4.34 -13.26
CA PRO A 186 2.98 -4.44 -14.67
C PRO A 186 2.61 -3.19 -15.49
N GLN A 187 1.71 -2.33 -14.97
CA GLN A 187 1.37 -1.03 -15.56
C GLN A 187 2.58 -0.08 -15.68
N TYR A 188 3.66 -0.32 -14.93
CA TYR A 188 4.86 0.51 -14.92
C TYR A 188 6.05 -0.13 -15.66
N LYS A 189 5.84 -1.22 -16.40
CA LYS A 189 6.91 -1.95 -17.12
C LYS A 189 7.75 -1.05 -18.04
N ASP A 190 7.10 -0.09 -18.70
CA ASP A 190 7.74 0.81 -19.68
C ASP A 190 8.51 1.96 -18.99
N CYS A 191 8.43 2.03 -17.66
CA CYS A 191 9.15 2.99 -16.80
C CYS A 191 10.33 2.33 -16.06
N LYS A 192 10.78 1.14 -16.48
CA LYS A 192 11.89 0.44 -15.83
C LYS A 192 13.12 1.34 -15.72
N GLY A 193 13.70 1.41 -14.51
CA GLY A 193 14.83 2.26 -14.17
C GLY A 193 14.44 3.64 -13.63
N ASP A 194 13.17 4.04 -13.72
CA ASP A 194 12.71 5.28 -13.09
C ASP A 194 12.81 5.21 -11.57
N LYS A 195 13.07 6.36 -10.94
CA LYS A 195 12.82 6.50 -9.50
C LYS A 195 11.32 6.53 -9.26
N LEU A 196 10.88 5.88 -8.19
CA LEU A 196 9.55 6.09 -7.65
C LEU A 196 9.53 7.39 -6.85
N ILE A 197 8.44 8.14 -6.98
CA ILE A 197 8.24 9.38 -6.24
C ILE A 197 6.93 9.33 -5.47
N HIS A 198 6.87 10.10 -4.39
CA HIS A 198 5.64 10.37 -3.64
C HIS A 198 4.81 11.40 -4.42
N HIS A 199 3.60 11.02 -4.79
CA HIS A 199 2.65 11.87 -5.50
C HIS A 199 1.33 11.96 -4.73
N HIS A 200 0.85 13.16 -4.42
CA HIS A 200 -0.45 13.36 -3.79
C HIS A 200 -1.59 13.22 -4.81
N ILE A 201 -2.44 12.23 -4.63
CA ILE A 201 -3.58 11.97 -5.51
C ILE A 201 -4.58 13.11 -5.37
N GLY A 202 -4.88 13.78 -6.48
CA GLY A 202 -5.76 14.94 -6.55
C GLY A 202 -5.26 16.15 -5.74
N GLY A 203 -4.03 16.12 -5.22
CA GLY A 203 -3.53 17.09 -4.23
C GLY A 203 -4.05 16.87 -2.80
N GLY A 204 -4.76 15.76 -2.54
CA GLY A 204 -5.38 15.42 -1.26
C GLY A 204 -4.45 14.77 -0.24
N GLY A 205 -5.05 14.10 0.73
CA GLY A 205 -4.37 13.43 1.85
C GLY A 205 -3.83 12.06 1.51
N GLN A 206 -4.26 11.44 0.41
CA GLN A 206 -3.68 10.20 -0.08
C GLN A 206 -2.50 10.48 -1.00
N ALA A 207 -1.42 9.73 -0.82
CA ALA A 207 -0.27 9.74 -1.70
C ALA A 207 0.02 8.35 -2.27
N ALA A 208 0.50 8.29 -3.51
CA ALA A 208 0.88 7.07 -4.21
C ALA A 208 2.36 7.09 -4.61
N ALA A 209 2.98 5.91 -4.66
CA ALA A 209 4.26 5.74 -5.35
C ALA A 209 4.03 5.63 -6.86
N VAL A 210 4.61 6.55 -7.63
CA VAL A 210 4.50 6.57 -9.10
C VAL A 210 5.87 6.74 -9.76
N PRO A 211 6.11 6.19 -10.96
CA PRO A 211 7.34 6.44 -11.71
C PRO A 211 7.55 7.93 -12.04
N GLN A 212 8.78 8.41 -11.89
CA GLN A 212 9.12 9.81 -12.12
C GLN A 212 8.78 10.29 -13.53
N SER A 213 8.92 9.46 -14.57
CA SER A 213 8.63 9.86 -15.95
C SER A 213 7.14 10.10 -16.22
N LEU A 214 6.24 9.60 -15.36
CA LEU A 214 4.79 9.84 -15.42
C LEU A 214 4.38 11.11 -14.63
N HIS A 215 5.30 11.69 -13.87
CA HIS A 215 5.10 12.88 -13.05
C HIS A 215 5.99 14.04 -13.50
N ARG A 216 5.85 14.45 -14.77
CA ARG A 216 6.67 15.50 -15.38
C ARG A 216 6.10 16.89 -15.10
N GLY A 217 6.60 17.54 -14.05
CA GLY A 217 6.28 18.95 -13.75
C GLY A 217 4.78 19.14 -13.52
N PHE A 218 4.12 19.96 -14.35
CA PHE A 218 2.65 20.11 -14.34
C PHE A 218 1.93 19.20 -15.35
N GLY A 219 2.65 18.36 -16.09
CA GLY A 219 2.11 17.41 -17.06
C GLY A 219 2.10 15.97 -16.55
N GLY A 220 1.77 15.02 -17.43
CA GLY A 220 1.60 13.61 -17.08
C GLY A 220 0.38 13.40 -16.19
N ILE A 221 0.55 12.71 -15.06
CA ILE A 221 -0.54 12.37 -14.13
C ILE A 221 -1.38 13.59 -13.73
N HIS A 222 -0.77 14.76 -13.51
CA HIS A 222 -1.48 15.98 -13.13
C HIS A 222 -2.48 16.49 -14.18
N ASN A 223 -2.23 16.25 -15.46
CA ASN A 223 -3.17 16.62 -16.53
C ASN A 223 -4.42 15.75 -16.48
N PHE A 224 -4.23 14.43 -16.33
CA PHE A 224 -5.34 13.49 -16.16
C PHE A 224 -6.14 13.78 -14.90
N GLU A 225 -5.48 14.12 -13.79
CA GLU A 225 -6.17 14.48 -12.56
C GLU A 225 -7.08 15.71 -12.73
N LYS A 226 -6.63 16.71 -13.51
CA LYS A 226 -7.46 17.88 -13.84
C LYS A 226 -8.60 17.52 -14.79
N GLU A 227 -8.29 16.83 -15.88
CA GLU A 227 -9.23 16.48 -16.94
C GLU A 227 -10.38 15.62 -16.40
N HIS A 228 -10.07 14.67 -15.53
CA HIS A 228 -11.03 13.70 -14.98
C HIS A 228 -11.59 14.09 -13.61
N LYS A 229 -11.43 15.36 -13.19
CA LYS A 229 -11.99 15.91 -11.93
C LYS A 229 -11.55 15.15 -10.65
N ILE A 230 -10.34 14.61 -10.67
CA ILE A 230 -9.69 13.98 -9.51
C ILE A 230 -9.12 15.04 -8.58
N ARG A 231 -8.63 16.12 -9.18
CA ARG A 231 -8.04 17.24 -8.46
C ARG A 231 -9.06 17.87 -7.51
N ASP A 232 -8.61 18.13 -6.27
CA ASP A 232 -9.40 18.72 -5.18
C ASP A 232 -10.62 17.87 -4.76
N ASN A 233 -10.65 16.57 -5.14
CA ASN A 233 -11.77 15.64 -4.87
C ASN A 233 -11.55 14.77 -3.61
N ASP A 234 -10.67 15.17 -2.69
CA ASP A 234 -10.50 14.46 -1.41
C ASP A 234 -11.41 15.09 -0.33
N PRO A 235 -12.51 14.41 0.08
CA PRO A 235 -13.46 14.94 1.05
C PRO A 235 -12.85 15.18 2.44
N LEU A 236 -11.75 14.50 2.80
CA LEU A 236 -11.11 14.73 4.09
C LEU A 236 -10.37 16.06 4.15
N THR A 237 -10.06 16.68 3.00
CA THR A 237 -9.38 17.99 2.98
C THR A 237 -10.25 19.06 3.64
N ALA A 238 -11.54 19.12 3.26
CA ALA A 238 -12.49 20.06 3.85
C ALA A 238 -12.67 19.82 5.36
N ILE A 239 -12.65 18.55 5.78
CA ILE A 239 -12.81 18.16 7.19
C ILE A 239 -11.57 18.55 8.03
N GLY A 240 -10.36 18.32 7.52
CA GLY A 240 -9.12 18.67 8.20
C GLY A 240 -9.00 20.17 8.48
N GLU A 241 -9.51 21.01 7.57
CA GLU A 241 -9.59 22.45 7.76
C GLU A 241 -10.45 22.81 8.99
N VAL A 242 -11.64 22.24 9.10
CA VAL A 242 -12.59 22.53 10.20
C VAL A 242 -11.99 22.17 11.56
N PHE A 243 -11.38 21.00 11.70
CA PHE A 243 -10.84 20.54 12.99
C PHE A 243 -9.59 21.30 13.46
N THR A 244 -8.88 21.98 12.54
CA THR A 244 -7.72 22.80 12.90
C THR A 244 -8.08 24.26 13.13
N SER A 245 -9.11 24.78 12.46
CA SER A 245 -9.64 26.13 12.72
C SER A 245 -10.28 26.27 14.10
N GLN A 246 -10.86 25.20 14.66
CA GLN A 246 -11.41 25.23 16.03
C GLN A 246 -10.35 25.12 17.15
N LYS A 247 -9.08 24.94 16.81
CA LYS A 247 -7.96 24.87 17.78
C LYS A 247 -7.17 26.18 17.91
N GLN A 248 -7.63 27.28 17.30
CA GLN A 248 -7.05 28.60 17.55
C GLN A 248 -7.74 29.22 18.78
N PRO A 249 -7.02 29.48 19.90
CA PRO A 249 -7.52 30.32 20.99
C PRO A 249 -7.61 31.79 20.56
#